data_AF-R6HUL3-F1
#
_entry.id   AF-R6HUL3-F1
#
_cell.length_a   1.000
_cell.length_b   1.000
_cell.length_c   1.000
_cell.angle_alpha   90.00
_cell.angle_beta   90.00
_cell.angle_gamma   90.00
#
_symmetry.space_group_name_H-M   'P 1'
#
loop_
_entity.id
_entity.type
_entity.pdbx_description
1 polymer ?
#
loop_
_entity_poly.entity_id
_entity_poly.type
_entity_poly.pdbx_seq_one_letter_code
_entity_poly.pdbx_strand_id
1 'polypeptide(L)'
;MRRKAAIALMLALVLFASTLSAAAAFREGFYGDYYYELVATCSGNDVYIRTSCENRSYTAKVSADIYRYRVGERYTTMGPESAKSSISLESTFSFSPVFIISYHHINGILIDSLRVDNN
;
A
#
# COMPACT_ATOMS: atom_id res chain seq x y z
N MET A 1 22.75 -25.46 29.76
CA MET A 1 22.75 -24.53 28.61
C MET A 1 21.86 -24.97 27.43
N ARG A 2 21.78 -26.27 27.09
CA ARG A 2 20.94 -26.78 25.98
C ARG A 2 19.45 -26.42 26.05
N ARG A 3 18.83 -26.44 27.25
CA ARG A 3 17.41 -26.05 27.42
C ARG A 3 17.13 -24.58 27.09
N LYS A 4 18.02 -23.65 27.46
CA LYS A 4 17.85 -22.22 27.17
C LYS A 4 17.97 -21.93 25.67
N ALA A 5 18.91 -22.60 25.00
CA ALA A 5 19.08 -22.49 23.55
C ALA A 5 17.87 -23.05 22.78
N ALA A 6 17.30 -24.17 23.22
CA ALA A 6 16.08 -24.73 22.61
C ALA A 6 14.86 -23.80 22.77
N ILE A 7 14.69 -23.18 23.93
CA ILE A 7 13.62 -22.20 24.17
C ILE A 7 13.80 -20.96 23.28
N ALA A 8 15.02 -20.43 23.19
CA ALA A 8 15.31 -19.28 22.33
C ALA A 8 15.05 -19.60 20.84
N LEU A 9 15.43 -20.79 20.39
CA LEU A 9 15.18 -21.26 19.03
C LEU A 9 13.68 -21.41 18.74
N MET A 10 12.92 -22.00 19.66
CA MET A 10 11.46 -22.12 19.54
C MET A 10 10.80 -20.73 19.44
N LEU A 11 11.22 -19.78 20.28
CA LEU A 11 10.70 -18.42 20.25
C LEU A 11 11.00 -17.73 18.92
N ALA A 12 12.23 -17.87 18.41
CA ALA A 12 12.64 -17.31 17.13
C ALA A 12 11.82 -17.90 15.97
N LEU A 13 11.54 -19.21 16.02
CA LEU A 13 10.74 -19.89 15.00
C LEU A 13 9.27 -19.40 15.01
N VAL A 14 8.70 -19.22 16.19
CA VAL A 14 7.33 -18.70 16.36
C VAL A 14 7.23 -17.25 15.86
N LEU A 15 8.20 -16.40 16.21
CA LEU A 15 8.27 -15.02 15.72
C LEU A 15 8.46 -14.97 14.20
N PHE A 16 9.27 -15.87 13.64
CA PHE A 16 9.46 -15.95 12.19
C PHE A 16 8.15 -16.38 11.50
N ALA A 17 7.49 -17.42 11.98
CA ALA A 17 6.22 -17.88 11.42
C ALA A 17 5.10 -16.82 11.51
N SER A 18 5.02 -16.07 12.61
CA SER A 18 4.03 -15.00 12.74
C SER A 18 4.29 -13.83 11.79
N THR A 19 5.55 -13.49 11.51
CA THR A 19 5.89 -12.46 10.51
C THR A 19 5.51 -12.87 9.09
N LEU A 20 5.68 -14.15 8.71
CA LEU A 20 5.23 -14.66 7.41
C LEU A 20 3.71 -14.63 7.29
N SER A 21 2.99 -15.03 8.33
CA SER A 21 1.53 -14.99 8.35
C SER A 21 1.00 -13.56 8.23
N ALA A 22 1.64 -12.60 8.91
CA ALA A 22 1.28 -11.20 8.78
C ALA A 22 1.47 -10.73 7.34
N ALA A 23 2.66 -10.92 6.76
CA ALA A 23 2.97 -10.50 5.39
C ALA A 23 2.03 -11.12 4.33
N ALA A 24 1.62 -12.39 4.52
CA ALA A 24 0.64 -13.05 3.66
C ALA A 24 -0.75 -12.42 3.81
N ALA A 25 -1.19 -12.18 5.05
CA ALA A 25 -2.46 -11.51 5.34
C ALA A 25 -2.52 -10.12 4.71
N PHE A 26 -1.43 -9.33 4.80
CA PHE A 26 -1.30 -8.06 4.08
C PHE A 26 -1.55 -8.24 2.58
N ARG A 27 -0.85 -9.18 1.92
CA ARG A 27 -1.02 -9.40 0.48
C ARG A 27 -2.44 -9.82 0.07
N GLU A 28 -3.18 -10.42 0.99
CA GLU A 28 -4.59 -10.82 0.81
C GLU A 28 -5.59 -9.73 1.23
N GLY A 29 -5.11 -8.54 1.56
CA GLY A 29 -5.95 -7.41 1.95
C GLY A 29 -6.33 -7.41 3.43
N PHE A 30 -5.47 -7.88 4.33
CA PHE A 30 -5.71 -7.86 5.77
C PHE A 30 -4.63 -7.10 6.55
N TYR A 31 -5.06 -6.16 7.39
CA TYR A 31 -4.22 -5.41 8.32
C TYR A 31 -4.63 -5.76 9.76
N GLY A 32 -3.88 -6.66 10.40
CA GLY A 32 -4.34 -7.28 11.64
C GLY A 32 -5.59 -8.13 11.38
N ASP A 33 -6.68 -7.85 12.09
CA ASP A 33 -7.96 -8.58 11.95
C ASP A 33 -8.94 -7.91 10.97
N TYR A 34 -8.53 -6.84 10.28
CA TYR A 34 -9.43 -6.04 9.44
C TYR A 34 -9.06 -6.13 7.97
N TYR A 35 -10.08 -6.30 7.14
CA TYR A 35 -9.93 -6.22 5.69
C TYR A 35 -9.62 -4.78 5.26
N TYR A 36 -8.71 -4.66 4.30
CA TYR A 36 -8.40 -3.44 3.58
C TYR A 36 -8.44 -3.70 2.07
N GLU A 37 -8.99 -2.74 1.34
CA GLU A 37 -9.09 -2.75 -0.11
C GLU A 37 -8.15 -1.70 -0.69
N LEU A 38 -7.35 -2.11 -1.69
CA LEU A 38 -6.51 -1.21 -2.48
C LEU A 38 -6.90 -1.31 -3.95
N VAL A 39 -7.13 -0.16 -4.57
CA VAL A 39 -7.43 -0.06 -6.00
C VAL A 39 -6.62 1.09 -6.58
N ALA A 40 -6.03 0.88 -7.75
CA ALA A 40 -5.51 1.95 -8.58
C ALA A 40 -5.83 1.65 -10.05
N THR A 41 -6.10 2.69 -10.83
CA THR A 41 -6.26 2.64 -12.27
C THR A 41 -5.52 3.81 -12.90
N CYS A 42 -4.97 3.56 -14.09
CA CYS A 42 -4.36 4.55 -14.97
C CYS A 42 -4.88 4.23 -16.37
N SER A 43 -5.66 5.12 -16.96
CA SER A 43 -6.29 4.89 -18.26
C SER A 43 -6.35 6.20 -19.04
N GLY A 44 -5.70 6.26 -20.21
CA GLY A 44 -5.62 7.48 -21.00
C GLY A 44 -4.95 8.60 -20.19
N ASN A 45 -5.73 9.62 -19.80
CA ASN A 45 -5.24 10.73 -18.98
C ASN A 45 -5.75 10.69 -17.53
N ASP A 46 -6.58 9.69 -17.20
CA ASP A 46 -7.26 9.60 -15.93
C ASP A 46 -6.55 8.64 -14.99
N VAL A 47 -6.46 9.07 -13.73
CA VAL A 47 -5.88 8.32 -12.63
C VAL A 47 -6.89 8.26 -11.49
N TYR A 48 -7.15 7.05 -11.01
CA TYR A 48 -7.95 6.82 -9.82
C TYR A 48 -7.21 5.91 -8.85
N ILE A 49 -7.24 6.24 -7.57
CA ILE A 49 -6.61 5.44 -6.52
C ILE A 49 -7.51 5.45 -5.30
N ARG A 50 -7.69 4.31 -4.65
CA ARG A 50 -8.46 4.18 -3.42
C ARG A 50 -7.80 3.23 -2.43
N THR A 51 -7.91 3.61 -1.15
CA THR A 51 -7.70 2.72 -0.03
C THR A 51 -8.91 2.79 0.88
N SER A 52 -9.40 1.64 1.31
CA SER A 52 -10.38 1.57 2.39
C SER A 52 -10.01 0.51 3.41
N CYS A 53 -10.32 0.74 4.68
CA CYS A 53 -10.17 -0.24 5.75
C CYS A 53 -11.41 -0.18 6.62
N GLU A 54 -12.01 -1.34 6.89
CA GLU A 54 -13.21 -1.44 7.72
C GLU A 54 -12.86 -1.39 9.22
N ASN A 55 -12.08 -0.39 9.65
CA ASN A 55 -11.79 -0.13 11.05
C ASN A 55 -11.85 1.37 11.34
N ARG A 56 -12.73 1.76 12.27
CA ARG A 56 -12.92 3.15 12.69
C ARG A 56 -11.74 3.72 13.48
N SER A 57 -10.78 2.90 13.87
CA SER A 57 -9.63 3.29 14.70
C SER A 57 -8.43 3.74 13.87
N TYR A 58 -8.46 3.54 12.54
CA TYR A 58 -7.30 3.79 11.69
C TYR A 58 -7.56 4.87 10.65
N THR A 59 -6.48 5.57 10.27
CA THR A 59 -6.48 6.57 9.21
C THR A 59 -5.84 5.99 7.96
N ALA A 60 -6.60 5.92 6.86
CA ALA A 60 -6.05 5.62 5.54
C ALA A 60 -5.40 6.88 4.94
N LYS A 61 -4.38 6.68 4.11
CA LYS A 61 -3.74 7.73 3.32
C LYS A 61 -3.22 7.19 1.98
N VAL A 62 -3.42 7.96 0.92
CA VAL A 62 -3.00 7.62 -0.45
C VAL A 62 -2.14 8.75 -0.99
N SER A 63 -0.99 8.41 -1.57
CA SER A 63 -0.16 9.33 -2.37
C SER A 63 0.31 8.60 -3.62
N ALA A 64 0.66 9.33 -4.69
CA ALA A 64 1.06 8.71 -5.94
C ALA A 64 2.23 9.42 -6.61
N ASP A 65 3.14 8.64 -7.18
CA ASP A 65 4.15 9.14 -8.10
C ASP A 65 3.75 8.81 -9.53
N ILE A 66 3.88 9.80 -10.42
CA ILE A 66 3.34 9.75 -11.77
C ILE A 66 4.46 9.92 -12.77
N TYR A 67 4.52 9.03 -13.75
CA TYR A 67 5.62 8.98 -14.71
C TYR A 67 5.10 9.30 -16.10
N ARG A 68 5.65 10.36 -16.69
CA ARG A 68 5.37 10.75 -18.07
C ARG A 68 6.24 10.00 -19.09
N TYR A 69 7.35 9.43 -18.64
CA TYR A 69 8.33 8.74 -19.49
C TYR A 69 8.71 7.40 -18.85
N ARG A 70 9.03 6.38 -19.67
CA ARG A 70 9.48 5.06 -19.16
C ARG A 70 10.84 5.14 -18.45
N VAL A 71 11.67 6.09 -18.84
CA VAL A 71 13.02 6.30 -18.31
C VAL A 71 13.16 7.79 -17.97
N GLY A 72 13.62 8.10 -16.76
CA GLY A 72 13.77 9.48 -16.28
C GLY A 72 13.19 9.67 -14.87
N GLU A 73 13.18 10.92 -14.42
CA GLU A 73 12.59 11.30 -13.13
C GLU A 73 11.06 11.25 -13.18
N ARG A 74 10.43 11.05 -12.02
CA ARG A 74 8.97 11.16 -11.86
C ARG A 74 8.50 12.54 -12.33
N TYR A 75 7.39 12.61 -13.06
CA TYR A 75 6.86 13.87 -13.58
C TYR A 75 6.28 14.74 -12.47
N THR A 76 5.46 14.15 -11.61
CA THR A 76 4.89 14.83 -10.45
C THR A 76 4.53 13.82 -9.37
N THR A 77 4.32 14.33 -8.17
CA THR A 77 3.78 13.59 -7.04
C THR A 77 2.45 14.20 -6.64
N MET A 78 1.46 13.34 -6.43
CA MET A 78 0.23 13.71 -5.76
C MET A 78 0.41 13.55 -4.26
N GLY A 79 0.19 14.65 -3.55
CA GLY A 79 0.31 14.72 -2.11
C GLY A 79 -0.73 13.84 -1.40
N PRO A 80 -0.46 13.49 -0.14
CA PRO A 80 -1.31 12.58 0.58
C PRO A 80 -2.61 13.21 1.10
N GLU A 81 -3.73 12.51 0.94
CA GLU A 81 -4.97 12.79 1.67
C GLU A 81 -5.07 11.91 2.93
N SER A 82 -5.59 12.43 4.05
CA SER A 82 -5.63 11.73 5.35
C SER A 82 -6.93 11.95 6.14
N ALA A 83 -7.07 11.23 7.27
CA ALA A 83 -8.11 11.31 8.29
C ALA A 83 -9.50 10.73 7.93
N LYS A 84 -9.56 9.67 7.11
CA LYS A 84 -10.80 8.95 6.78
C LYS A 84 -10.56 7.43 6.77
N SER A 85 -11.63 6.64 6.98
CA SER A 85 -11.60 5.17 6.87
C SER A 85 -11.55 4.68 5.41
N SER A 86 -11.93 5.53 4.47
CA SER A 86 -11.76 5.34 3.03
C SER A 86 -11.35 6.66 2.41
N ILE A 87 -10.35 6.61 1.53
CA ILE A 87 -9.87 7.75 0.77
C ILE A 87 -9.74 7.31 -0.68
N SER A 88 -10.27 8.13 -1.58
CA SER A 88 -10.07 8.01 -3.01
C SER A 88 -9.56 9.32 -3.57
N LEU A 89 -8.61 9.22 -4.48
CA LEU A 89 -8.14 10.33 -5.29
C LEU A 89 -8.46 10.04 -6.74
N GLU A 90 -9.07 11.01 -7.40
CA GLU A 90 -9.42 10.97 -8.82
C GLU A 90 -8.87 12.23 -9.48
N SER A 91 -8.13 12.07 -10.56
CA SER A 91 -7.51 13.21 -11.24
C SER A 91 -7.26 12.94 -12.71
N THR A 92 -7.37 14.00 -13.52
CA THR A 92 -7.15 13.99 -14.96
C THR A 92 -5.97 14.88 -15.31
N PHE A 93 -5.04 14.36 -16.11
CA PHE A 93 -3.84 15.06 -16.54
C PHE A 93 -3.97 15.67 -17.92
N SER A 94 -3.16 16.71 -18.19
CA SER A 94 -3.01 17.31 -19.53
C SER A 94 -2.22 16.44 -20.52
N PHE A 95 -1.72 15.29 -20.05
CA PHE A 95 -0.99 14.30 -20.82
C PHE A 95 -1.41 12.91 -20.35
N SER A 96 -1.09 11.89 -21.14
CA SER A 96 -1.29 10.50 -20.79
C SER A 96 -0.09 9.98 -19.99
N PRO A 97 -0.23 9.64 -18.70
CA PRO A 97 0.86 9.04 -17.92
C PRO A 97 1.26 7.69 -18.52
N VAL A 98 2.51 7.25 -18.36
CA VAL A 98 2.93 5.91 -18.79
C VAL A 98 2.60 4.87 -17.72
N PHE A 99 2.84 5.23 -16.48
CA PHE A 99 2.46 4.43 -15.32
C PHE A 99 2.39 5.32 -14.08
N ILE A 100 1.70 4.80 -13.07
CA ILE A 100 1.65 5.38 -11.74
C ILE A 100 2.18 4.36 -10.73
N ILE A 101 2.73 4.87 -9.63
CA ILE A 101 2.97 4.08 -8.42
C ILE A 101 2.17 4.74 -7.32
N SER A 102 1.11 4.07 -6.88
CA SER A 102 0.36 4.48 -5.70
C SER A 102 0.97 3.89 -4.44
N TYR A 103 1.07 4.71 -3.41
CA TYR A 103 1.57 4.34 -2.09
C TYR A 103 0.42 4.41 -1.09
N HIS A 104 0.16 3.29 -0.43
CA HIS A 104 -0.98 3.13 0.44
C HIS A 104 -0.51 3.03 1.88
N HIS A 105 -1.08 3.89 2.73
CA HIS A 105 -0.69 4.00 4.11
C HIS A 105 -1.87 3.77 5.04
N ILE A 106 -1.61 3.07 6.14
CA ILE A 106 -2.53 2.96 7.28
C ILE A 106 -1.80 3.51 8.50
N ASN A 107 -2.41 4.48 9.20
CA ASN A 107 -1.83 5.20 10.33
C ASN A 107 -0.44 5.79 10.04
N GLY A 108 -0.21 6.22 8.79
CA GLY A 108 1.07 6.78 8.36
C GLY A 108 2.17 5.75 8.05
N ILE A 109 1.92 4.45 8.23
CA ILE A 109 2.83 3.37 7.83
C ILE A 109 2.51 2.96 6.40
N LEU A 110 3.52 2.85 5.53
CA LEU A 110 3.36 2.28 4.19
C LEU A 110 3.03 0.80 4.33
N ILE A 111 1.83 0.41 3.91
CA ILE A 111 1.37 -0.98 3.96
C ILE A 111 1.58 -1.70 2.62
N ASP A 112 1.47 -0.97 1.52
CA ASP A 112 1.61 -1.53 0.18
C ASP A 112 1.85 -0.43 -0.86
N SER A 113 2.32 -0.84 -2.03
CA SER A 113 2.41 0.02 -3.22
C SER A 113 1.90 -0.71 -4.45
N LEU A 114 1.05 -0.05 -5.23
CA LEU A 114 0.50 -0.62 -6.45
C LEU A 114 1.02 0.16 -7.66
N ARG A 115 1.69 -0.54 -8.56
CA ARG A 115 2.08 -0.01 -9.86
C ARG A 115 1.00 -0.35 -10.88
N VAL A 116 0.52 0.65 -11.61
CA VAL A 116 -0.41 0.47 -12.72
C VAL A 116 0.18 1.14 -13.94
N ASP A 117 0.50 0.34 -14.95
CA ASP A 117 0.85 0.84 -16.27
C ASP A 117 -0.43 1.28 -17.00
N ASN A 118 -0.30 2.35 -17.79
CA ASN A 118 -1.42 2.89 -18.54
C ASN A 118 -1.77 1.96 -19.70
N ASN A 119 -3.04 1.59 -19.80
CA ASN A 119 -3.57 0.75 -20.87
C ASN A 119 -4.15 1.57 -22.02
#